data_AF-A0AAD5GPM6-F1
#
_entry.id   AF-A0AAD5GPM6-F1
#
_cell.length_a   1.000
_cell.length_b   1.000
_cell.length_c   1.000
_cell.angle_alpha   90.00
_cell.angle_beta   90.00
_cell.angle_gamma   90.00
#
_symmetry.space_group_name_H-M   'P 1'
#
loop_
_entity.id
_entity.type
_entity.pdbx_description
1 polymer ?
#
loop_
_entity_poly.entity_id
_entity_poly.type
_entity_poly.pdbx_seq_one_letter_code
_entity_poly.pdbx_strand_id
1 'polypeptide(L)'
;MPKLLSGNGQKGWPYFQRLLVDLFQFMEPFLRNAELAEPVRFLYKGTLRVLLVLLHDFPEFLCDYHFSFCDIIPPSCIQMRNIVLSAFPRNMRLPDPSTPNLKIDLLAEINQSPRILSEVDAALKAKQMKSDVDEYLKTMPQGTSFLSELKKKLLLSPSEAARAGTRYNVPLMNSLVLYVGIQAIQQLQARTPHGQSMASNASQAILMVGDIFQTLILELETEGRYLFLNAIANQLRYPNNHTHYFSFILLYLFSESNQEAIQEQITRVLLERLIVNRPHPWGLLITFIELIKNPRYNFWSRSFTRCAPEIEKLFESVSRSCGGPKPVDDGVVVGGISDAMH
;
A
#
# COMPACT_ATOMS: atom_id res chain seq x y z
N MET A 1 11.82 19.20 17.52
CA MET A 1 10.78 18.75 16.57
C MET A 1 9.68 19.82 16.36
N PRO A 2 8.90 20.28 17.37
CA PRO A 2 7.79 21.21 17.12
C PRO A 2 8.19 22.52 16.41
N LYS A 3 9.31 23.13 16.79
CA LYS A 3 9.80 24.36 16.13
C LYS A 3 10.08 24.19 14.62
N LEU A 4 10.56 23.01 14.18
CA LEU A 4 10.82 22.73 12.77
C LEU A 4 9.52 22.44 12.00
N LEU A 5 8.56 21.77 12.64
CA LEU A 5 7.33 21.33 11.96
C LEU A 5 6.22 22.39 11.98
N SER A 6 6.15 23.23 13.01
CA SER A 6 5.15 24.30 13.17
C SER A 6 5.61 25.66 12.63
N GLY A 7 6.89 25.82 12.27
CA GLY A 7 7.44 27.11 11.84
C GLY A 7 6.98 27.57 10.45
N ASN A 8 6.73 28.88 10.32
CA ASN A 8 6.66 29.69 9.08
C ASN A 8 6.40 28.93 7.77
N GLY A 9 5.16 28.49 7.54
CA GLY A 9 4.73 27.94 6.25
C GLY A 9 5.43 26.65 5.84
N GLN A 10 5.67 25.73 6.79
CA GLN A 10 6.26 24.40 6.54
C GLN A 10 7.73 24.43 6.05
N LYS A 11 8.44 25.57 6.16
CA LYS A 11 9.84 25.71 5.71
C LYS A 11 10.82 24.76 6.40
N GLY A 12 10.51 24.31 7.62
CA GLY A 12 11.34 23.36 8.36
C GLY A 12 11.14 21.90 7.96
N TRP A 13 10.10 21.60 7.17
CA TRP A 13 9.74 20.21 6.82
C TRP A 13 10.82 19.49 6.02
N PRO A 14 11.43 20.06 4.97
CA PRO A 14 12.48 19.36 4.21
C PRO A 14 13.68 18.96 5.08
N TYR A 15 14.07 19.82 6.04
CA TYR A 15 15.17 19.53 6.95
C TYR A 15 14.82 18.40 7.92
N PHE A 16 13.61 18.41 8.48
CA PHE A 16 13.17 17.34 9.37
C PHE A 16 12.97 16.01 8.63
N GLN A 17 12.48 16.07 7.39
CA GLN A 17 12.38 14.92 6.50
C GLN A 17 13.76 14.30 6.24
N ARG A 18 14.78 15.11 5.94
CA ARG A 18 16.14 14.63 5.74
C ARG A 18 16.69 13.91 6.97
N LEU A 19 16.47 14.45 8.17
CA LEU A 19 16.91 13.80 9.41
C LEU A 19 16.23 12.44 9.64
N LEU A 20 14.95 12.31 9.30
CA LEU A 20 14.25 11.01 9.38
C LEU A 20 14.75 10.04 8.31
N VAL A 21 15.02 10.53 7.10
CA VAL A 21 15.63 9.73 6.03
C VAL A 21 16.99 9.20 6.48
N ASP A 22 17.85 10.05 7.03
CA ASP A 22 19.16 9.65 7.54
C ASP A 22 19.04 8.59 8.65
N LEU A 23 18.07 8.74 9.55
CA LEU A 23 17.75 7.73 10.58
C LEU A 23 17.30 6.40 9.97
N PHE A 24 16.37 6.43 9.01
CA PHE A 24 15.87 5.20 8.39
C PHE A 24 16.96 4.50 7.58
N GLN A 25 17.78 5.25 6.84
CA GLN A 25 18.91 4.70 6.09
C GLN A 25 19.95 4.05 7.01
N PHE A 26 20.24 4.65 8.16
CA PHE A 26 21.12 4.05 9.15
C PHE A 26 20.55 2.73 9.70
N MET A 27 19.25 2.67 9.97
CA MET A 27 18.60 1.49 10.53
C MET A 27 18.36 0.37 9.52
N GLU A 28 18.22 0.71 8.23
CA GLU A 28 17.76 -0.18 7.17
C GLU A 28 18.47 -1.54 7.12
N PRO A 29 19.82 -1.65 7.19
CA PRO A 29 20.50 -2.94 7.10
C PRO A 29 20.18 -3.87 8.27
N PHE A 30 20.05 -3.31 9.49
CA PHE A 30 19.71 -4.08 10.68
C PHE A 30 18.26 -4.55 10.67
N LEU A 31 17.37 -3.71 10.15
CA LEU A 31 15.95 -3.97 10.05
C LEU A 31 15.62 -5.01 8.97
N ARG A 32 16.34 -4.99 7.85
CA ARG A 32 16.16 -5.93 6.73
C ARG A 32 16.37 -7.38 7.17
N ASN A 33 17.42 -7.64 7.93
CA ASN A 33 17.80 -8.99 8.38
C ASN A 33 17.16 -9.40 9.72
N ALA A 34 16.32 -8.53 10.31
CA ALA A 34 15.77 -8.70 11.66
C ALA A 34 16.86 -8.92 12.75
N GLU A 35 18.07 -8.38 12.54
CA GLU A 35 19.20 -8.45 13.48
C GLU A 35 19.06 -7.37 14.56
N LEU A 36 18.06 -7.54 15.43
CA LEU A 36 17.70 -6.57 16.46
C LEU A 36 18.45 -6.81 17.77
N ALA A 37 19.77 -6.61 17.76
CA ALA A 37 20.54 -6.51 19.00
C ALA A 37 19.94 -5.46 19.94
N GLU A 38 20.19 -5.56 21.24
CA GLU A 38 19.52 -4.71 22.25
C GLU A 38 19.59 -3.20 21.95
N PRO A 39 20.73 -2.63 21.51
CA PRO A 39 20.78 -1.21 21.12
C PRO A 39 19.90 -0.88 19.90
N VAL A 40 19.85 -1.76 18.90
CA VAL A 40 19.01 -1.59 17.70
C VAL A 40 17.53 -1.68 18.07
N ARG A 41 17.16 -2.63 18.95
CA ARG A 41 15.80 -2.77 19.47
C ARG A 41 15.35 -1.52 20.22
N PHE A 42 16.23 -0.93 21.04
CA PHE A 42 15.97 0.33 21.72
C PHE A 42 15.77 1.48 20.74
N LEU A 43 16.65 1.61 19.73
CA LEU A 43 16.54 2.61 18.68
C LEU A 43 15.25 2.46 17.86
N TYR A 44 14.85 1.22 17.53
CA TYR A 44 13.60 0.92 16.83
C TYR A 44 12.37 1.36 17.63
N LYS A 45 12.32 1.05 18.93
CA LYS A 45 11.24 1.53 19.81
C LYS A 45 11.19 3.05 19.90
N GLY A 46 12.35 3.71 19.99
CA GLY A 46 12.44 5.17 19.95
C GLY A 46 11.91 5.76 18.64
N THR A 47 12.27 5.15 17.52
CA THR A 47 11.82 5.54 16.17
C THR A 47 10.32 5.39 16.00
N LEU A 48 9.74 4.28 16.47
CA LEU A 48 8.28 4.09 16.49
C LEU A 48 7.58 5.18 17.32
N ARG A 49 8.12 5.57 18.48
CA ARG A 49 7.55 6.65 19.30
C ARG A 49 7.58 7.99 18.56
N VAL A 50 8.68 8.31 17.89
CA VAL A 50 8.79 9.52 17.05
C VAL A 50 7.75 9.49 15.93
N LEU A 51 7.61 8.37 15.21
CA LEU A 51 6.60 8.20 14.16
C LEU A 51 5.17 8.34 14.68
N LEU A 52 4.86 7.80 15.87
CA LEU A 52 3.54 7.93 16.50
C LEU A 52 3.22 9.38 16.90
N VAL A 53 4.20 10.11 17.43
CA VAL A 53 4.05 11.55 17.71
C VAL A 53 3.80 12.32 16.42
N LEU A 54 4.55 12.02 15.36
CA LEU A 54 4.33 12.65 14.04
C LEU A 54 2.95 12.34 13.47
N LEU A 55 2.48 11.10 13.61
CA LEU A 55 1.13 10.71 13.17
C LEU A 55 0.05 11.48 13.93
N HIS A 56 0.22 11.69 15.22
CA HIS A 56 -0.77 12.41 16.03
C HIS A 56 -0.73 13.93 15.81
N ASP A 57 0.45 14.55 15.91
CA ASP A 57 0.59 16.01 15.95
C ASP A 57 0.79 16.65 14.56
N PHE A 58 1.39 15.91 13.63
CA PHE A 58 1.80 16.39 12.30
C PHE A 58 1.49 15.38 11.17
N PRO A 59 0.27 14.83 11.07
CA PRO A 59 -0.03 13.80 10.10
C PRO A 59 0.19 14.25 8.65
N GLU A 60 -0.05 15.52 8.33
CA GLU A 60 0.18 16.05 6.98
C GLU A 60 1.66 15.96 6.55
N PHE A 61 2.60 16.07 7.50
CA PHE A 61 4.02 15.90 7.21
C PHE A 61 4.33 14.45 6.78
N LEU A 62 3.77 13.46 7.50
CA LEU A 62 3.89 12.05 7.09
C LEU A 62 3.17 11.79 5.76
N CYS A 63 2.01 12.42 5.52
CA CYS A 63 1.26 12.29 4.27
C CYS A 63 2.07 12.76 3.06
N ASP A 64 2.62 13.96 3.15
CA ASP A 64 3.30 14.66 2.05
C ASP A 64 4.64 13.99 1.69
N TYR A 65 5.33 13.37 2.67
CA TYR A 65 6.62 12.69 2.49
C TYR A 65 6.55 11.16 2.52
N HIS A 66 5.36 10.56 2.58
CA HIS A 66 5.17 9.11 2.69
C HIS A 66 5.99 8.30 1.67
N PHE A 67 6.09 8.82 0.43
CA PHE A 67 6.80 8.18 -0.66
C PHE A 67 8.29 8.05 -0.35
N SER A 68 8.96 9.16 0.01
CA SER A 68 10.37 9.14 0.40
C SER A 68 10.66 8.24 1.61
N PHE A 69 9.75 8.18 2.59
CA PHE A 69 9.92 7.32 3.75
C PHE A 69 9.75 5.83 3.39
N CYS A 70 8.74 5.51 2.58
CA CYS A 70 8.46 4.12 2.18
C CYS A 70 9.47 3.55 1.18
N ASP A 71 10.27 4.39 0.53
CA ASP A 71 11.42 4.00 -0.30
C ASP A 71 12.60 3.48 0.52
N ILE A 72 12.71 3.89 1.79
CA ILE A 72 13.84 3.55 2.66
C ILE A 72 13.44 2.51 3.70
N ILE A 73 12.24 2.63 4.28
CA ILE A 73 11.76 1.68 5.30
C ILE A 73 11.59 0.30 4.63
N PRO A 74 12.29 -0.76 5.10
CA PRO A 74 12.18 -2.09 4.51
C PRO A 74 10.73 -2.60 4.45
N PRO A 75 10.35 -3.38 3.42
CA PRO A 75 9.03 -3.98 3.36
C PRO A 75 8.69 -4.83 4.60
N SER A 76 9.68 -5.46 5.23
CA SER A 76 9.51 -6.22 6.48
C SER A 76 9.12 -5.37 7.70
N CYS A 77 9.38 -4.06 7.68
CA CYS A 77 9.05 -3.12 8.76
C CYS A 77 7.59 -2.64 8.68
N ILE A 78 6.66 -3.60 8.66
CA ILE A 78 5.24 -3.36 8.43
C ILE A 78 4.66 -2.31 9.38
N GLN A 79 4.96 -2.38 10.69
CA GLN A 79 4.44 -1.41 11.66
C GLN A 79 4.88 0.03 11.36
N MET A 80 6.16 0.24 11.01
CA MET A 80 6.67 1.58 10.69
C MET A 80 5.99 2.13 9.44
N ARG A 81 5.85 1.29 8.40
CA ARG A 81 5.16 1.69 7.16
C ARG A 81 3.69 1.98 7.40
N ASN A 82 3.01 1.15 8.18
CA ASN A 82 1.62 1.38 8.54
C ASN A 82 1.43 2.71 9.25
N ILE A 83 2.29 3.08 10.21
CA ILE A 83 2.19 4.39 10.87
C ILE A 83 2.29 5.54 9.85
N VAL A 84 3.23 5.47 8.91
CA VAL A 84 3.39 6.48 7.86
C VAL A 84 2.18 6.50 6.92
N LEU A 85 1.72 5.34 6.46
CA LEU A 85 0.66 5.17 5.47
C LEU A 85 -0.75 5.39 6.04
N SER A 86 -0.90 5.32 7.36
CA SER A 86 -2.13 5.65 8.09
C SER A 86 -2.30 7.14 8.34
N ALA A 87 -1.30 7.97 8.06
CA ALA A 87 -1.44 9.42 8.17
C ALA A 87 -2.44 9.95 7.13
N PHE A 88 -3.26 10.93 7.52
CA PHE A 88 -4.23 11.61 6.65
C PHE A 88 -4.44 13.07 7.09
N PRO A 89 -4.91 13.97 6.19
CA PRO A 89 -5.15 15.37 6.54
C PRO A 89 -6.14 15.54 7.71
N ARG A 90 -5.82 16.36 8.71
CA ARG A 90 -6.64 16.48 9.94
C ARG A 90 -8.07 16.97 9.72
N ASN A 91 -8.31 17.71 8.65
CA ASN A 91 -9.63 18.22 8.28
C ASN A 91 -10.50 17.17 7.56
N MET A 92 -9.96 15.99 7.25
CA MET A 92 -10.71 14.90 6.64
C MET A 92 -11.39 14.03 7.70
N ARG A 93 -12.64 13.65 7.44
CA ARG A 93 -13.36 12.65 8.23
C ARG A 93 -13.37 11.34 7.47
N LEU A 94 -12.68 10.33 8.02
CA LEU A 94 -12.65 9.01 7.42
C LEU A 94 -14.00 8.31 7.62
N PRO A 95 -14.66 7.81 6.56
CA PRO A 95 -15.80 6.93 6.72
C PRO A 95 -15.35 5.61 7.33
N ASP A 96 -16.13 5.04 8.24
CA ASP A 96 -15.79 3.78 8.88
C ASP A 96 -15.82 2.64 7.84
N PRO A 97 -14.68 1.93 7.59
CA PRO A 97 -14.63 0.81 6.65
C PRO A 97 -15.61 -0.32 6.95
N SER A 98 -16.04 -0.46 8.21
CA SER A 98 -17.00 -1.47 8.65
C SER A 98 -18.46 -1.12 8.36
N THR A 99 -18.74 0.10 7.88
CA THR A 99 -20.10 0.55 7.54
C THR A 99 -20.71 -0.35 6.46
N PRO A 100 -21.85 -1.02 6.72
CA PRO A 100 -22.51 -1.86 5.71
C PRO A 100 -22.88 -1.04 4.47
N ASN A 101 -22.63 -1.61 3.29
CA ASN A 101 -22.93 -0.99 1.98
C ASN A 101 -22.30 0.40 1.80
N LEU A 102 -21.11 0.64 2.36
CA LEU A 102 -20.35 1.87 2.12
C LEU A 102 -20.08 2.06 0.62
N LYS A 103 -20.64 3.12 0.04
CA LYS A 103 -20.49 3.43 -1.39
C LYS A 103 -19.27 4.33 -1.61
N ILE A 104 -18.09 3.71 -1.73
CA ILE A 104 -16.80 4.42 -1.91
C ILE A 104 -16.82 5.31 -3.16
N ASP A 105 -17.47 4.86 -4.23
CA ASP A 105 -17.57 5.60 -5.50
C ASP A 105 -18.36 6.91 -5.41
N LEU A 106 -19.04 7.17 -4.28
CA LEU A 106 -19.77 8.41 -4.01
C LEU A 106 -18.97 9.42 -3.18
N LEU A 107 -17.79 9.05 -2.68
CA LEU A 107 -16.94 9.96 -1.93
C LEU A 107 -16.39 11.05 -2.85
N ALA A 108 -16.48 12.32 -2.46
CA ALA A 108 -15.94 13.40 -3.29
C ALA A 108 -14.41 13.35 -3.35
N GLU A 109 -13.80 12.87 -2.27
CA GLU A 109 -12.37 12.77 -2.04
C GLU A 109 -11.68 11.84 -3.04
N ILE A 110 -12.36 10.80 -3.54
CA ILE A 110 -11.77 9.86 -4.51
C ILE A 110 -11.51 10.47 -5.89
N ASN A 111 -11.92 11.73 -6.12
CA ASN A 111 -11.59 12.50 -7.32
C ASN A 111 -10.40 13.46 -7.11
N GLN A 112 -9.88 13.58 -5.88
CA GLN A 112 -8.82 14.52 -5.54
C GLN A 112 -7.47 13.80 -5.42
N SER A 113 -6.43 14.39 -6.04
CA SER A 113 -5.07 13.89 -5.90
C SER A 113 -4.49 14.19 -4.53
N PRO A 114 -3.81 13.22 -3.87
CA PRO A 114 -3.09 13.51 -2.65
C PRO A 114 -1.89 14.41 -2.95
N ARG A 115 -1.50 15.25 -1.99
CA ARG A 115 -0.26 16.03 -2.08
C ARG A 115 0.93 15.10 -1.84
N ILE A 116 1.95 15.21 -2.70
CA ILE A 116 3.22 14.49 -2.59
C ILE A 116 4.33 15.50 -2.78
N LEU A 117 5.16 15.69 -1.76
CA LEU A 117 6.30 16.62 -1.79
C LEU A 117 7.62 15.94 -2.18
N SER A 118 7.60 14.61 -2.33
CA SER A 118 8.74 13.84 -2.84
C SER A 118 8.80 13.88 -4.37
N GLU A 119 10.00 13.88 -4.93
CA GLU A 119 10.19 13.75 -6.39
C GLU A 119 9.93 12.31 -6.85
N VAL A 120 8.69 12.01 -7.23
CA VAL A 120 8.25 10.67 -7.62
C VAL A 120 9.01 10.12 -8.84
N ASP A 121 9.44 10.97 -9.76
CA ASP A 121 10.11 10.55 -11.00
C ASP A 121 11.65 10.53 -10.91
N ALA A 122 12.22 10.78 -9.72
CA ALA A 122 13.67 10.85 -9.53
C ALA A 122 14.38 9.55 -9.93
N ALA A 123 13.89 8.39 -9.49
CA ALA A 123 14.50 7.10 -9.83
C ALA A 123 14.33 6.76 -11.33
N LEU A 124 13.20 7.13 -11.93
CA LEU A 124 12.96 6.97 -13.37
C LEU A 124 13.92 7.81 -14.20
N LYS A 125 14.15 9.07 -13.80
CA LYS A 125 15.15 9.96 -14.42
C LYS A 125 16.57 9.41 -14.27
N ALA A 126 16.94 8.96 -13.07
CA ALA A 126 18.25 8.38 -12.80
C ALA A 126 18.54 7.13 -13.65
N LYS A 127 17.50 6.32 -13.93
CA LYS A 127 17.61 5.14 -14.81
C LYS A 127 17.37 5.46 -16.30
N GLN A 128 17.15 6.72 -16.66
CA GLN A 128 16.80 7.15 -18.03
C GLN A 128 15.55 6.44 -18.59
N MET A 129 14.63 6.03 -17.71
CA MET A 129 13.42 5.26 -18.07
C MET A 129 12.18 6.16 -18.26
N LYS A 130 12.22 7.40 -17.75
CA LYS A 130 11.05 8.28 -17.75
C LYS A 130 10.50 8.52 -19.18
N SER A 131 11.38 8.83 -20.12
CA SER A 131 10.99 9.09 -21.52
C SER A 131 10.35 7.86 -22.17
N ASP A 132 10.92 6.67 -21.95
CA ASP A 132 10.38 5.40 -22.47
C ASP A 132 8.96 5.14 -21.92
N VAL A 133 8.75 5.40 -20.63
CA VAL A 133 7.43 5.27 -19.98
C VAL A 133 6.45 6.28 -20.57
N ASP A 134 6.86 7.55 -20.72
CA ASP A 134 6.00 8.60 -21.27
C ASP A 134 5.63 8.32 -22.73
N GLU A 135 6.56 7.79 -23.53
CA GLU A 135 6.32 7.38 -24.91
C GLU A 135 5.35 6.20 -24.96
N TYR A 136 5.61 5.14 -24.18
CA TYR A 136 4.74 3.97 -24.09
C TYR A 136 3.30 4.34 -23.75
N LEU A 137 3.10 5.21 -22.75
CA LEU A 137 1.79 5.66 -22.29
C LEU A 137 1.07 6.59 -23.30
N LYS A 138 1.80 7.16 -24.28
CA LYS A 138 1.22 8.01 -25.33
C LYS A 138 0.87 7.22 -26.59
N THR A 139 1.76 6.34 -27.03
CA THR A 139 1.62 5.67 -28.33
C THR A 139 0.85 4.34 -28.26
N MET A 140 0.59 3.80 -27.05
CA MET A 140 0.02 2.46 -26.86
C MET A 140 0.91 1.37 -27.53
N PRO A 141 0.68 0.05 -27.42
CA PRO A 141 1.73 -0.97 -27.59
C PRO A 141 2.19 -1.22 -29.04
N GLN A 142 1.95 -0.30 -29.98
CA GLN A 142 2.49 -0.41 -31.33
C GLN A 142 3.97 -0.01 -31.35
N GLY A 143 4.87 -1.00 -31.30
CA GLY A 143 6.26 -0.84 -31.75
C GLY A 143 7.32 -0.55 -30.69
N THR A 144 7.02 -0.68 -29.39
CA THR A 144 8.04 -0.51 -28.33
C THR A 144 8.50 -1.84 -27.75
N SER A 145 9.82 -2.02 -27.56
CA SER A 145 10.41 -3.11 -26.79
C SER A 145 10.39 -2.85 -25.27
N PHE A 146 9.68 -1.81 -24.83
CA PHE A 146 9.74 -1.33 -23.46
C PHE A 146 9.32 -2.42 -22.46
N LEU A 147 8.19 -3.09 -22.71
CA LEU A 147 7.68 -4.14 -21.81
C LEU A 147 8.63 -5.33 -21.72
N SER A 148 9.18 -5.81 -22.85
CA SER A 148 10.07 -6.96 -22.85
C SER A 148 11.40 -6.68 -22.14
N GLU A 149 11.84 -5.42 -22.09
CA GLU A 149 13.01 -5.00 -21.35
C GLU A 149 12.72 -4.58 -19.90
N LEU A 150 11.44 -4.39 -19.53
CA LEU A 150 11.04 -3.77 -18.27
C LEU A 150 11.58 -4.54 -17.06
N LYS A 151 11.40 -5.86 -17.04
CA LYS A 151 11.94 -6.73 -15.98
C LYS A 151 13.46 -6.56 -15.84
N LYS A 152 14.19 -6.50 -16.94
CA LYS A 152 15.65 -6.34 -16.94
C LYS A 152 16.06 -4.95 -16.44
N LYS A 153 15.35 -3.89 -16.83
CA LYS A 153 15.64 -2.52 -16.38
C LYS A 153 15.41 -2.33 -14.88
N LEU A 154 14.54 -3.14 -14.26
CA LEU A 154 14.28 -3.15 -12.82
C LEU A 154 15.35 -3.88 -11.99
N LEU A 155 16.26 -4.63 -12.62
CA LEU A 155 17.34 -5.31 -11.93
C LEU A 155 18.52 -4.37 -11.63
N LEU A 156 19.14 -4.61 -10.47
CA LEU A 156 20.39 -4.00 -10.06
C LEU A 156 21.58 -4.76 -10.63
N SER A 157 22.74 -4.09 -10.73
CA SER A 157 24.00 -4.80 -10.95
C SER A 157 24.34 -5.71 -9.76
N PRO A 158 25.18 -6.74 -9.90
CA PRO A 158 25.55 -7.62 -8.79
C PRO A 158 26.11 -6.89 -7.57
N SER A 159 26.91 -5.83 -7.79
CA SER A 159 27.47 -5.02 -6.71
C SER A 159 26.41 -4.19 -5.98
N GLU A 160 25.45 -3.62 -6.70
CA GLU A 160 24.36 -2.86 -6.11
C GLU A 160 23.39 -3.78 -5.37
N ALA A 161 23.12 -4.97 -5.93
CA ALA A 161 22.25 -5.97 -5.33
C ALA A 161 22.80 -6.47 -3.99
N ALA A 162 24.10 -6.72 -3.89
CA ALA A 162 24.75 -7.11 -2.63
C ALA A 162 24.55 -6.06 -1.52
N ARG A 163 24.63 -4.77 -1.86
CA ARG A 163 24.39 -3.66 -0.92
C ARG A 163 22.90 -3.51 -0.57
N ALA A 164 22.03 -3.63 -1.57
CA ALA A 164 20.58 -3.48 -1.44
C ALA A 164 19.90 -4.71 -0.81
N GLY A 165 20.59 -5.84 -0.68
CA GLY A 165 20.03 -7.09 -0.13
C GLY A 165 18.89 -7.67 -0.98
N THR A 166 18.75 -7.19 -2.21
CA THR A 166 17.79 -7.62 -3.21
C THR A 166 18.38 -7.35 -4.57
N ARG A 167 18.01 -8.17 -5.56
CA ARG A 167 18.38 -7.96 -6.98
C ARG A 167 17.57 -6.88 -7.67
N TYR A 168 16.52 -6.36 -7.03
CA TYR A 168 15.61 -5.38 -7.62
C TYR A 168 15.90 -3.96 -7.14
N ASN A 169 15.77 -2.99 -8.05
CA ASN A 169 15.83 -1.59 -7.70
C ASN A 169 14.49 -1.15 -7.10
N VAL A 170 14.36 -1.24 -5.77
CA VAL A 170 13.11 -0.93 -5.05
C VAL A 170 12.64 0.52 -5.26
N PRO A 171 13.50 1.56 -5.13
CA PRO A 171 13.07 2.93 -5.42
C PRO A 171 12.57 3.13 -6.86
N LEU A 172 13.20 2.46 -7.84
CA LEU A 172 12.74 2.48 -9.23
C LEU A 172 11.38 1.79 -9.39
N MET A 173 11.17 0.64 -8.74
CA MET A 173 9.87 -0.05 -8.74
C MET A 173 8.77 0.84 -8.15
N ASN A 174 9.03 1.46 -7.00
CA ASN A 174 8.08 2.36 -6.34
C ASN A 174 7.76 3.58 -7.21
N SER A 175 8.80 4.19 -7.80
CA SER A 175 8.67 5.33 -8.71
C SER A 175 7.88 4.97 -9.97
N LEU A 176 8.19 3.82 -10.59
CA LEU A 176 7.47 3.33 -11.76
C LEU A 176 5.98 3.14 -11.44
N VAL A 177 5.65 2.41 -10.38
CA VAL A 177 4.26 2.11 -10.01
C VAL A 177 3.48 3.40 -9.76
N LEU A 178 4.01 4.30 -8.92
CA LEU A 178 3.31 5.53 -8.59
C LEU A 178 3.21 6.48 -9.79
N TYR A 179 4.28 6.68 -10.54
CA TYR A 179 4.29 7.56 -11.70
C TYR A 179 3.29 7.09 -12.78
N VAL A 180 3.32 5.80 -13.09
CA VAL A 180 2.39 5.17 -14.05
C VAL A 180 0.94 5.36 -13.61
N GLY A 181 0.63 5.15 -12.32
CA GLY A 181 -0.69 5.41 -11.77
C GLY A 181 -1.11 6.88 -11.85
N ILE A 182 -0.21 7.82 -11.55
CA ILE A 182 -0.48 9.27 -11.68
C ILE A 182 -0.82 9.63 -13.13
N GLN A 183 -0.03 9.17 -14.09
CA GLN A 183 -0.27 9.44 -15.51
C GLN A 183 -1.61 8.86 -15.97
N ALA A 184 -1.94 7.64 -15.55
CA ALA A 184 -3.21 6.99 -15.87
C ALA A 184 -4.41 7.79 -15.34
N ILE A 185 -4.36 8.21 -14.07
CA ILE A 185 -5.42 9.00 -13.45
C ILE A 185 -5.60 10.33 -14.19
N GLN A 186 -4.51 11.03 -14.53
CA GLN A 186 -4.56 12.28 -15.27
C GLN A 186 -5.22 12.12 -16.65
N GLN A 187 -4.87 11.05 -17.39
CA GLN A 187 -5.48 10.76 -18.68
C GLN A 187 -6.98 10.42 -18.57
N LEU A 188 -7.38 9.65 -17.55
CA LEU A 188 -8.78 9.32 -17.29
C LEU A 188 -9.61 10.56 -16.95
N GLN A 189 -9.07 11.46 -16.13
CA GLN A 189 -9.71 12.72 -15.78
C GLN A 189 -9.85 13.65 -17.00
N ALA A 190 -8.83 13.73 -17.86
CA ALA A 190 -8.88 14.53 -19.08
C ALA A 190 -9.97 14.06 -20.07
N ARG A 191 -10.25 12.75 -20.12
CA ARG A 191 -11.26 12.16 -21.00
C ARG A 191 -12.67 12.15 -20.43
N THR A 192 -12.84 12.49 -19.15
CA THR A 192 -14.14 12.48 -18.46
C THR A 192 -14.51 13.88 -17.97
N PRO A 193 -14.84 14.84 -18.86
CA PRO A 193 -15.03 16.23 -18.48
C PRO A 193 -16.29 16.51 -17.62
N HIS A 194 -17.17 15.53 -17.35
CA HIS A 194 -18.49 15.76 -16.71
C HIS A 194 -18.80 14.81 -15.54
N GLY A 195 -17.90 14.72 -14.55
CA GLY A 195 -18.25 14.20 -13.21
C GLY A 195 -18.79 12.77 -13.13
N GLN A 196 -18.62 11.95 -14.18
CA GLN A 196 -18.93 10.53 -14.13
C GLN A 196 -17.85 9.82 -13.30
N SER A 197 -18.30 8.96 -12.38
CA SER A 197 -17.44 8.21 -11.46
C SER A 197 -16.39 7.40 -12.24
N MET A 198 -15.16 7.37 -11.75
CA MET A 198 -14.07 6.54 -12.30
C MET A 198 -14.48 5.05 -12.44
N ALA A 199 -15.47 4.60 -11.67
CA ALA A 199 -16.05 3.26 -11.74
C ALA A 199 -16.71 2.94 -13.10
N SER A 200 -17.30 3.91 -13.81
CA SER A 200 -17.88 3.67 -15.15
C SER A 200 -16.82 3.57 -16.25
N ASN A 201 -15.58 3.98 -15.95
CA ASN A 201 -14.43 3.92 -16.86
C ASN A 201 -13.37 2.90 -16.42
N ALA A 202 -13.73 2.01 -15.49
CA ALA A 202 -12.92 0.88 -15.00
C ALA A 202 -12.22 0.13 -16.15
N SER A 203 -12.95 -0.18 -17.22
CA SER A 203 -12.42 -0.87 -18.40
C SER A 203 -11.34 -0.07 -19.12
N GLN A 204 -11.45 1.26 -19.19
CA GLN A 204 -10.45 2.13 -19.84
C GLN A 204 -9.22 2.34 -18.95
N ALA A 205 -9.41 2.46 -17.63
CA ALA A 205 -8.31 2.53 -16.66
C ALA A 205 -7.45 1.26 -16.68
N ILE A 206 -8.07 0.10 -16.87
CA ILE A 206 -7.38 -1.18 -17.10
C ILE A 206 -6.68 -1.20 -18.45
N LEU A 207 -7.34 -0.75 -19.52
CA LEU A 207 -6.82 -0.84 -20.89
C LEU A 207 -5.54 -0.01 -21.15
N MET A 208 -5.29 1.08 -20.43
CA MET A 208 -4.17 1.99 -20.75
C MET A 208 -2.86 1.65 -20.02
N VAL A 209 -2.94 0.93 -18.90
CA VAL A 209 -1.80 0.67 -17.99
C VAL A 209 -1.77 -0.73 -17.43
N GLY A 210 -2.86 -1.48 -17.64
CA GLY A 210 -2.94 -2.90 -17.36
C GLY A 210 -1.76 -3.63 -17.97
N ASP A 211 -1.33 -3.30 -19.18
CA ASP A 211 -0.20 -3.98 -19.84
C ASP A 211 1.10 -3.91 -19.02
N ILE A 212 1.46 -2.74 -18.46
CA ILE A 212 2.66 -2.62 -17.61
C ILE A 212 2.50 -3.46 -16.34
N PHE A 213 1.39 -3.29 -15.62
CA PHE A 213 1.17 -3.98 -14.34
C PHE A 213 0.94 -5.50 -14.51
N GLN A 214 0.31 -5.93 -15.61
CA GLN A 214 0.15 -7.32 -16.01
C GLN A 214 1.50 -7.92 -16.40
N THR A 215 2.31 -7.22 -17.18
CA THR A 215 3.68 -7.67 -17.50
C THR A 215 4.48 -7.86 -16.21
N LEU A 216 4.45 -6.89 -15.30
CA LEU A 216 5.15 -7.00 -14.01
C LEU A 216 4.63 -8.16 -13.16
N ILE A 217 3.31 -8.32 -13.00
CA ILE A 217 2.76 -9.39 -12.16
C ILE A 217 3.07 -10.78 -12.74
N LEU A 218 3.10 -10.94 -14.07
CA LEU A 218 3.32 -12.22 -14.73
C LEU A 218 4.81 -12.58 -14.86
N GLU A 219 5.67 -11.63 -15.24
CA GLU A 219 7.07 -11.88 -15.56
C GLU A 219 8.02 -11.81 -14.35
N LEU A 220 7.65 -11.05 -13.31
CA LEU A 220 8.45 -11.00 -12.09
C LEU A 220 8.35 -12.31 -11.32
N GLU A 221 9.50 -12.70 -10.77
CA GLU A 221 9.58 -13.81 -9.82
C GLU A 221 9.02 -13.39 -8.45
N THR A 222 8.84 -14.35 -7.55
CA THR A 222 8.24 -14.16 -6.21
C THR A 222 8.71 -12.91 -5.49
N GLU A 223 10.03 -12.67 -5.42
CA GLU A 223 10.61 -11.49 -4.76
C GLU A 223 10.21 -10.18 -5.46
N GLY A 224 10.38 -10.11 -6.78
CA GLY A 224 10.03 -8.92 -7.56
C GLY A 224 8.53 -8.63 -7.49
N ARG A 225 7.70 -9.68 -7.56
CA ARG A 225 6.24 -9.56 -7.46
C ARG A 225 5.82 -9.06 -6.08
N TYR A 226 6.46 -9.54 -5.02
CA TYR A 226 6.23 -9.05 -3.66
C TYR A 226 6.56 -7.56 -3.51
N LEU A 227 7.69 -7.10 -4.08
CA LEU A 227 8.08 -5.69 -4.08
C LEU A 227 7.12 -4.81 -4.90
N PHE A 228 6.72 -5.28 -6.09
CA PHE A 228 5.74 -4.62 -6.95
C PHE A 228 4.37 -4.47 -6.26
N LEU A 229 3.86 -5.54 -5.66
CA LEU A 229 2.60 -5.50 -4.91
C LEU A 229 2.69 -4.59 -3.69
N ASN A 230 3.85 -4.56 -3.01
CA ASN A 230 4.10 -3.61 -1.93
C ASN A 230 4.07 -2.16 -2.41
N ALA A 231 4.61 -1.86 -3.60
CA ALA A 231 4.58 -0.53 -4.19
C ALA A 231 3.14 -0.06 -4.48
N ILE A 232 2.27 -0.96 -4.95
CA ILE A 232 0.82 -0.72 -5.11
C ILE A 232 0.17 -0.50 -3.73
N ALA A 233 0.40 -1.41 -2.79
CA ALA A 233 -0.22 -1.38 -1.47
C ALA A 233 0.16 -0.13 -0.64
N ASN A 234 1.33 0.48 -0.91
CA ASN A 234 1.71 1.76 -0.31
C ASN A 234 0.78 2.92 -0.69
N GLN A 235 0.03 2.79 -1.78
CA GLN A 235 -0.87 3.85 -2.23
C GLN A 235 -2.27 3.70 -1.62
N LEU A 236 -2.56 2.59 -0.92
CA LEU A 236 -3.83 2.33 -0.26
C LEU A 236 -3.96 3.08 1.07
N ARG A 237 -4.03 4.41 1.02
CA ARG A 237 -3.99 5.32 2.19
C ARG A 237 -5.38 5.85 2.51
N TYR A 238 -5.54 7.14 2.82
CA TYR A 238 -6.84 7.77 3.03
C TYR A 238 -7.63 7.94 1.71
N PRO A 239 -8.93 8.29 1.74
CA PRO A 239 -9.71 8.56 0.53
C PRO A 239 -9.05 9.62 -0.36
N ASN A 240 -8.60 9.21 -1.53
CA ASN A 240 -8.06 10.05 -2.61
C ASN A 240 -8.07 9.24 -3.92
N ASN A 241 -7.84 9.87 -5.06
CA ASN A 241 -7.89 9.20 -6.37
C ASN A 241 -6.78 8.14 -6.57
N HIS A 242 -5.61 8.26 -5.93
CA HIS A 242 -4.57 7.22 -5.98
C HIS A 242 -5.04 5.98 -5.22
N THR A 243 -5.54 6.15 -3.99
CA THR A 243 -6.07 5.04 -3.18
C THR A 243 -7.16 4.29 -3.94
N HIS A 244 -8.10 5.01 -4.56
CA HIS A 244 -9.18 4.42 -5.35
C HIS A 244 -8.63 3.65 -6.56
N TYR A 245 -7.76 4.29 -7.35
CA TYR A 245 -7.15 3.68 -8.52
C TYR A 245 -6.34 2.41 -8.17
N PHE A 246 -5.44 2.47 -7.19
CA PHE A 246 -4.60 1.33 -6.81
C PHE A 246 -5.37 0.22 -6.10
N SER A 247 -6.45 0.55 -5.37
CA SER A 247 -7.39 -0.45 -4.85
C SER A 247 -8.03 -1.23 -6.00
N PHE A 248 -8.51 -0.51 -7.02
CA PHE A 248 -9.11 -1.11 -8.20
C PHE A 248 -8.12 -1.98 -8.98
N ILE A 249 -6.90 -1.49 -9.22
CA ILE A 249 -5.82 -2.26 -9.89
C ILE A 249 -5.51 -3.55 -9.13
N LEU A 250 -5.37 -3.50 -7.80
CA LEU A 250 -5.02 -4.69 -7.03
C LEU A 250 -6.12 -5.76 -7.10
N LEU A 251 -7.38 -5.35 -6.99
CA LEU A 251 -8.54 -6.22 -7.12
C LEU A 251 -8.69 -6.80 -8.54
N TYR A 252 -8.39 -5.98 -9.56
CA TYR A 252 -8.34 -6.41 -10.95
C TYR A 252 -7.26 -7.50 -11.17
N LEU A 253 -6.03 -7.26 -10.72
CA LEU A 253 -4.94 -8.24 -10.82
C LEU A 253 -5.28 -9.56 -10.10
N PHE A 254 -6.02 -9.50 -8.99
CA PHE A 254 -6.51 -10.70 -8.31
C PHE A 254 -7.54 -11.46 -9.17
N SER A 255 -8.51 -10.74 -9.74
CA SER A 255 -9.60 -11.30 -10.55
C SER A 255 -9.12 -11.93 -11.86
N GLU A 256 -8.19 -11.27 -12.56
CA GLU A 256 -7.71 -11.72 -13.87
C GLU A 256 -6.60 -12.77 -13.80
N SER A 257 -5.97 -12.93 -12.63
CA SER A 257 -4.91 -13.92 -12.50
C SER A 257 -5.45 -15.34 -12.57
N ASN A 258 -4.96 -16.10 -13.54
CA ASN A 258 -5.17 -17.55 -13.64
C ASN A 258 -4.21 -18.35 -12.74
N GLN A 259 -3.22 -17.70 -12.12
CA GLN A 259 -2.26 -18.34 -11.22
C GLN A 259 -2.64 -18.06 -9.76
N GLU A 260 -2.91 -19.12 -9.00
CA GLU A 260 -3.26 -19.01 -7.59
C GLU A 260 -2.12 -18.41 -6.75
N ALA A 261 -0.86 -18.65 -7.12
CA ALA A 261 0.31 -18.06 -6.46
C ALA A 261 0.32 -16.52 -6.49
N ILE A 262 -0.24 -15.90 -7.55
CA ILE A 262 -0.37 -14.43 -7.62
C ILE A 262 -1.48 -13.96 -6.68
N GLN A 263 -2.62 -14.66 -6.65
CA GLN A 263 -3.74 -14.37 -5.76
C GLN A 263 -3.34 -14.50 -4.29
N GLU A 264 -2.57 -15.53 -3.96
CA GLU A 264 -1.99 -15.72 -2.64
C GLU A 264 -1.03 -14.59 -2.28
N GLN A 265 -0.15 -14.16 -3.19
CA GLN A 265 0.79 -13.06 -2.93
C GLN A 265 0.10 -11.70 -2.73
N ILE A 266 -0.94 -11.39 -3.52
CA ILE A 266 -1.78 -10.20 -3.31
C ILE A 266 -2.39 -10.25 -1.91
N THR A 267 -2.95 -11.41 -1.55
CA THR A 267 -3.59 -11.61 -0.25
C THR A 267 -2.59 -11.47 0.89
N ARG A 268 -1.39 -12.06 0.76
CA ARG A 268 -0.31 -11.97 1.74
C ARG A 268 0.11 -10.52 1.98
N VAL A 269 0.30 -9.72 0.93
CA VAL A 269 0.70 -8.30 1.05
C VAL A 269 -0.37 -7.47 1.77
N LEU A 270 -1.66 -7.76 1.54
CA LEU A 270 -2.73 -7.10 2.27
C LEU A 270 -2.79 -7.57 3.73
N LEU A 271 -2.75 -8.90 3.94
CA LEU A 271 -2.93 -9.52 5.25
C LEU A 271 -1.78 -9.21 6.21
N GLU A 272 -0.53 -9.28 5.75
CA GLU A 272 0.64 -9.01 6.60
C GLU A 272 0.59 -7.58 7.19
N ARG A 273 -0.03 -6.65 6.47
CA ARG A 273 -0.27 -5.26 6.92
C ARG A 273 -1.45 -5.12 7.88
N LEU A 274 -2.35 -6.10 7.98
CA LEU A 274 -3.51 -6.07 8.86
C LEU A 274 -3.31 -6.84 10.17
N ILE A 275 -2.41 -7.84 10.18
CA ILE A 275 -2.13 -8.66 11.38
C ILE A 275 -1.21 -7.96 12.40
N VAL A 276 -0.63 -6.81 12.04
CA VAL A 276 0.15 -5.98 12.95
C VAL A 276 -0.74 -5.08 13.81
N ASN A 277 -0.14 -4.45 14.83
CA ASN A 277 -0.85 -3.50 15.68
C ASN A 277 -1.30 -2.28 14.88
N ARG A 278 -2.43 -1.69 15.32
CA ARG A 278 -2.90 -0.40 14.81
C ARG A 278 -1.78 0.66 14.87
N PRO A 279 -1.77 1.63 13.94
CA PRO A 279 -2.82 1.95 12.98
C PRO A 279 -2.77 1.10 11.70
N HIS A 280 -3.89 1.06 10.98
CA HIS A 280 -4.02 0.43 9.65
C HIS A 280 -4.47 1.49 8.63
N PRO A 281 -3.88 1.55 7.42
CA PRO A 281 -4.32 2.49 6.39
C PRO A 281 -5.79 2.24 5.99
N TRP A 282 -6.56 3.31 5.77
CA TRP A 282 -7.99 3.20 5.46
C TRP A 282 -8.25 2.42 4.16
N GLY A 283 -7.52 2.75 3.10
CA GLY A 283 -7.63 2.13 1.78
C GLY A 283 -7.24 0.67 1.82
N LEU A 284 -6.24 0.30 2.62
CA LEU A 284 -5.86 -1.09 2.85
C LEU A 284 -7.04 -1.91 3.41
N LEU A 285 -7.72 -1.40 4.45
CA LEU A 285 -8.90 -2.04 5.03
C LEU A 285 -10.02 -2.17 3.99
N ILE A 286 -10.29 -1.09 3.26
CA ILE A 286 -11.32 -1.05 2.22
C ILE A 286 -11.06 -2.10 1.13
N THR A 287 -9.84 -2.14 0.58
CA THR A 287 -9.46 -3.10 -0.47
C THR A 287 -9.57 -4.53 0.03
N PHE A 288 -9.13 -4.80 1.27
CA PHE A 288 -9.22 -6.14 1.84
C PHE A 288 -10.66 -6.56 2.13
N ILE A 289 -11.49 -5.67 2.68
CA ILE A 289 -12.92 -5.91 2.91
C ILE A 289 -13.64 -6.22 1.58
N GLU A 290 -13.38 -5.45 0.54
CA GLU A 290 -13.94 -5.65 -0.80
C GLU A 290 -13.54 -7.03 -1.36
N LEU A 291 -12.26 -7.39 -1.25
CA LEU A 291 -11.74 -8.68 -1.71
C LEU A 291 -12.45 -9.87 -1.05
N ILE A 292 -12.71 -9.81 0.25
CA ILE A 292 -13.28 -10.95 1.01
C ILE A 292 -14.81 -10.96 1.04
N LYS A 293 -15.48 -9.81 0.87
CA LYS A 293 -16.95 -9.71 0.93
C LYS A 293 -17.61 -9.78 -0.44
N ASN A 294 -16.97 -9.27 -1.50
CA ASN A 294 -17.58 -9.29 -2.82
C ASN A 294 -17.49 -10.69 -3.43
N PRO A 295 -18.63 -11.36 -3.71
CA PRO A 295 -18.64 -12.72 -4.24
C PRO A 295 -17.95 -12.85 -5.60
N ARG A 296 -17.79 -11.75 -6.35
CA ARG A 296 -17.08 -11.73 -7.64
C ARG A 296 -15.66 -12.31 -7.55
N TYR A 297 -14.94 -12.07 -6.45
CA TYR A 297 -13.56 -12.54 -6.31
C TYR A 297 -13.46 -14.00 -5.90
N ASN A 298 -14.57 -14.58 -5.42
CA ASN A 298 -14.65 -15.96 -4.97
C ASN A 298 -13.52 -16.34 -3.97
N PHE A 299 -13.18 -15.40 -3.08
CA PHE A 299 -11.99 -15.47 -2.21
C PHE A 299 -11.96 -16.72 -1.32
N TRP A 300 -13.05 -16.99 -0.59
CA TRP A 300 -13.13 -18.09 0.37
C TRP A 300 -13.17 -19.49 -0.24
N SER A 301 -13.20 -19.59 -1.57
CA SER A 301 -13.10 -20.85 -2.30
C SER A 301 -11.66 -21.21 -2.67
N ARG A 302 -10.71 -20.26 -2.57
CA ARG A 302 -9.32 -20.46 -2.97
C ARG A 302 -8.62 -21.39 -1.99
N SER A 303 -7.75 -22.28 -2.48
CA SER A 303 -7.14 -23.33 -1.68
C SER A 303 -6.22 -22.75 -0.59
N PHE A 304 -5.51 -21.65 -0.89
CA PHE A 304 -4.63 -20.98 0.09
C PHE A 304 -5.39 -20.38 1.29
N THR A 305 -6.71 -20.19 1.22
CA THR A 305 -7.49 -19.67 2.36
C THR A 305 -7.78 -20.74 3.42
N ARG A 306 -7.64 -22.02 3.05
CA ARG A 306 -7.93 -23.20 3.88
C ARG A 306 -6.76 -24.18 3.93
N CYS A 307 -5.56 -23.73 3.56
CA CYS A 307 -4.37 -24.59 3.51
C CYS A 307 -3.93 -25.09 4.89
N ALA A 308 -4.28 -24.35 5.96
CA ALA A 308 -4.06 -24.73 7.34
C ALA A 308 -5.12 -24.10 8.26
N PRO A 309 -5.55 -24.76 9.36
CA PRO A 309 -6.53 -24.22 10.31
C PRO A 309 -6.13 -22.87 10.90
N GLU A 310 -4.83 -22.62 11.09
CA GLU A 310 -4.31 -21.35 11.61
C GLU A 310 -4.53 -20.19 10.63
N ILE A 311 -4.40 -20.46 9.32
CA ILE A 311 -4.60 -19.48 8.26
C ILE A 311 -6.08 -19.13 8.14
N GLU A 312 -6.97 -20.12 8.22
CA GLU A 312 -8.41 -19.90 8.22
C GLU A 312 -8.85 -19.04 9.42
N LYS A 313 -8.40 -19.40 10.63
CA LYS A 313 -8.64 -18.60 11.85
C LYS A 313 -8.10 -17.18 11.76
N LEU A 314 -6.94 -16.99 11.12
CA LEU A 314 -6.35 -15.68 10.89
C LEU A 314 -7.26 -14.82 9.99
N PHE A 315 -7.74 -15.37 8.87
CA PHE A 315 -8.66 -14.67 7.98
C PHE A 315 -9.99 -14.34 8.66
N GLU A 316 -10.56 -15.26 9.44
CA GLU A 316 -11.77 -15.02 10.22
C GLU A 316 -11.56 -13.93 11.29
N SER A 317 -10.41 -13.91 11.96
CA SER A 317 -10.07 -12.89 12.96
C SER A 317 -9.96 -11.51 12.33
N VAL A 318 -9.22 -11.39 11.22
CA VAL A 318 -9.07 -10.11 10.50
C VAL A 318 -10.40 -9.66 9.91
N SER A 319 -11.18 -10.57 9.30
CA SER A 319 -12.52 -10.29 8.78
C SER A 319 -13.44 -9.72 9.88
N ARG A 320 -13.47 -10.34 11.06
CA ARG A 320 -14.22 -9.82 12.23
C ARG A 320 -13.74 -8.44 12.66
N SER A 321 -12.43 -8.23 12.74
CA SER A 321 -11.85 -6.93 13.13
C SER A 321 -12.15 -5.79 12.13
N CYS A 322 -12.45 -6.15 10.88
CA CYS A 322 -12.82 -5.26 9.79
C CYS A 322 -14.35 -5.11 9.62
N GLY A 323 -15.17 -5.52 10.59
CA GLY A 323 -16.63 -5.44 10.50
C GLY A 323 -17.30 -6.64 9.86
N GLY A 324 -16.75 -7.84 10.05
CA GLY A 324 -17.44 -9.10 9.77
C GLY A 324 -18.60 -9.35 10.75
N PRO A 325 -19.58 -10.21 10.40
CA PRO A 325 -20.66 -10.56 11.31
C PRO A 325 -20.09 -11.13 12.61
N LYS A 326 -20.60 -10.66 13.75
CA LYS A 326 -20.35 -11.32 15.04
C LYS A 326 -20.93 -12.74 14.97
N PRO A 327 -20.29 -13.74 15.59
CA PRO A 327 -20.91 -15.06 15.69
C PRO A 327 -22.27 -14.92 16.35
N VAL A 328 -23.25 -15.67 15.84
CA VAL A 328 -24.48 -15.95 16.57
C VAL A 328 -24.02 -16.69 17.82
N ASP A 329 -24.30 -16.12 18.98
CA ASP A 329 -24.08 -16.79 20.26
C ASP A 329 -25.01 -18.00 20.26
N ASP A 330 -24.48 -19.19 19.93
CA ASP A 330 -25.19 -20.45 20.10
C ASP A 330 -25.36 -20.64 21.62
N GLY A 331 -26.53 -20.22 22.10
CA GLY A 331 -26.80 -20.10 23.51
C GLY A 331 -27.06 -21.41 24.26
N VAL A 332 -26.91 -21.27 25.59
CA VAL A 332 -27.65 -21.92 26.71
C VAL A 332 -27.41 -23.44 26.88
N VAL A 333 -27.31 -24.09 28.05
CA VAL A 333 -27.79 -23.98 29.46
C VAL A 333 -26.84 -24.92 30.28
N VAL A 334 -26.46 -24.76 31.55
CA VAL A 334 -27.19 -25.10 32.81
C VAL A 334 -26.21 -24.87 33.97
N GLY A 335 -26.71 -24.31 35.08
CA GLY A 335 -26.08 -24.48 36.38
C GLY A 335 -26.29 -23.32 37.34
N GLY A 336 -27.54 -23.03 37.72
CA GLY A 336 -27.78 -22.20 38.89
C GLY A 336 -27.25 -22.89 40.15
N ILE A 337 -26.73 -22.10 41.08
CA ILE A 337 -26.89 -22.27 42.53
C ILE A 337 -26.73 -20.86 43.12
N SER A 338 -27.78 -20.47 43.84
CA SER A 338 -27.80 -19.38 44.81
C SER A 338 -26.75 -19.62 45.89
N ASP A 339 -26.05 -18.59 46.37
CA ASP A 339 -26.00 -18.36 47.81
C ASP A 339 -25.57 -16.94 48.19
N ALA A 340 -26.32 -16.44 49.17
CA ALA A 340 -26.12 -15.20 49.88
C ALA A 340 -25.07 -15.35 51.00
N MET A 341 -24.77 -14.23 51.67
CA MET A 341 -23.88 -14.03 52.83
C MET A 341 -22.40 -13.90 52.41
N HIS A 342 -21.70 -12.80 52.65
CA HIS A 342 -21.71 -11.87 53.79
C HIS A 342 -21.24 -10.47 53.40
#